data_AF-A0A520KF35-F1
#
_entry.id   AF-A0A520KF35-F1
#
_cell.length_a   1.000
_cell.length_b   1.000
_cell.length_c   1.000
_cell.angle_alpha   90.00
_cell.angle_beta   90.00
_cell.angle_gamma   90.00
#
_symmetry.space_group_name_H-M   'P 1'
#
loop_
_entity.id
_entity.type
_entity.pdbx_description
1 polymer ?
#
loop_
_entity_poly.entity_id
_entity_poly.type
_entity_poly.pdbx_seq_one_letter_code
_entity_poly.pdbx_strand_id
1 'polypeptide(L)' 'MECDLCFKECNAIRCPYCGKYFCSTHIQPEVHNCEGMVLDQ' A
#
# COMPACT_ATOMS: atom_id res chain seq x y z
N MET A 1 -11.94 -7.63 -0.46
CA MET A 1 -10.58 -7.15 -0.78
C MET A 1 -9.92 -6.81 0.55
N GLU A 2 -8.75 -7.35 0.81
CA GLU A 2 -8.05 -7.16 2.09
C GLU A 2 -6.84 -6.24 1.91
N CYS A 3 -6.40 -5.61 2.99
CA CYS A 3 -5.16 -4.83 2.99
C CYS A 3 -3.96 -5.74 3.23
N ASP A 4 -2.96 -5.69 2.35
CA ASP A 4 -1.70 -6.45 2.45
C ASP A 4 -0.85 -6.10 3.69
N LEU A 5 -1.17 -5.00 4.38
CA LEU A 5 -0.42 -4.56 5.57
C LEU A 5 -1.08 -4.97 6.90
N CYS A 6 -2.41 -4.82 7.01
CA CYS A 6 -3.13 -5.10 8.26
C CYS A 6 -4.05 -6.32 8.18
N PHE A 7 -4.16 -6.95 7.01
CA PHE A 7 -4.97 -8.15 6.74
C PHE A 7 -6.45 -8.01 7.14
N LYS A 8 -6.94 -6.77 7.23
CA LYS A 8 -8.35 -6.48 7.47
C LYS A 8 -9.10 -6.39 6.15
N GLU A 9 -10.30 -6.94 6.13
CA GLU A 9 -11.25 -6.72 5.05
C GLU A 9 -11.69 -5.26 5.05
N CYS A 10 -11.36 -4.54 3.97
CA CYS A 10 -11.53 -3.10 3.82
C CYS A 10 -11.70 -2.74 2.35
N ASN A 11 -12.01 -1.48 2.04
CA ASN A 11 -11.92 -0.97 0.67
C ASN A 11 -10.44 -0.77 0.30
N ALA A 12 -9.72 -1.86 0.05
CA ALA A 12 -8.32 -1.81 -0.32
C ALA A 12 -8.13 -1.29 -1.75
N ILE A 13 -7.18 -0.37 -1.92
CA ILE A 13 -6.84 0.33 -3.15
C ILE A 13 -5.46 -0.16 -3.59
N ARG A 14 -5.28 -0.38 -4.90
CA ARG A 14 -3.99 -0.79 -5.45
C ARG A 14 -3.01 0.38 -5.47
N CYS A 15 -1.84 0.21 -4.86
CA CYS A 15 -0.74 1.16 -4.95
C CYS A 15 -0.19 1.19 -6.39
N PRO A 16 -0.07 2.37 -7.04
CA PRO A 16 0.42 2.46 -8.42
C PRO A 16 1.92 2.17 -8.56
N TYR A 17 2.69 2.24 -7.46
CA TYR A 17 4.15 2.06 -7.48
C TYR A 17 4.56 0.61 -7.24
N CYS A 18 4.05 -0.03 -6.18
CA CYS A 18 4.41 -1.41 -5.82
C CYS A 18 3.35 -2.45 -6.21
N GLY A 19 2.16 -2.02 -6.63
CA GLY A 19 1.09 -2.93 -7.09
C GLY A 19 0.34 -3.70 -6.01
N LYS A 20 0.71 -3.56 -4.72
CA LYS A 20 0.02 -4.16 -3.55
C LYS A 20 -1.26 -3.40 -3.19
N TYR A 21 -2.15 -4.01 -2.40
CA TYR A 21 -3.45 -3.45 -2.02
C TYR A 21 -3.47 -2.97 -0.57
N PHE A 22 -3.89 -1.73 -0.35
CA PHE A 22 -3.90 -1.13 0.97
C PHE A 22 -5.20 -0.37 1.25
N CYS A 23 -5.68 -0.38 2.50
CA CYS A 23 -6.78 0.50 2.87
C CYS A 23 -6.35 1.97 2.80
N SER A 24 -7.32 2.90 2.83
CA SER A 24 -7.07 4.34 2.70
C SER A 24 -6.07 4.91 3.72
N THR A 25 -5.85 4.23 4.84
CA THR A 25 -4.86 4.62 5.86
C THR A 25 -3.46 4.09 5.53
N HIS A 26 -3.34 2.89 4.94
CA HIS A 26 -2.07 2.24 4.66
C HIS A 26 -1.58 2.45 3.21
N ILE A 27 -2.39 3.06 2.34
CA ILE A 27 -2.03 3.37 0.94
C ILE A 27 -0.89 4.39 0.84
N GLN A 28 -0.66 5.17 1.91
CA GLN A 28 0.44 6.13 1.96
C GLN A 28 1.79 5.39 1.86
N PRO A 29 2.69 5.82 0.96
CA PRO A 29 3.95 5.13 0.69
C PRO A 29 4.84 4.95 1.92
N GLU A 30 4.91 5.98 2.77
CA GLU A 30 5.65 5.97 4.03
C GLU A 30 5.12 4.96 5.04
N VAL A 31 3.81 4.70 5.03
CA VAL A 31 3.15 3.81 6.00
C VAL A 31 3.39 2.33 5.66
N HIS A 32 3.43 1.99 4.36
CA HIS A 32 3.69 0.62 3.92
C HIS A 32 5.12 0.39 3.42
N ASN A 33 6.03 1.35 3.65
CA ASN A 33 7.41 1.32 3.17
C ASN A 33 7.49 0.94 1.68
N CYS A 34 6.88 1.76 0.82
CA CYS A 34 6.69 1.47 -0.58
C CYS A 34 8.02 1.22 -1.32
N GLU A 35 8.28 -0.05 -1.64
CA GLU A 35 9.43 -0.49 -2.42
C GLU A 35 9.53 0.14 -3.82
N GLY A 36 8.39 0.56 -4.39
CA GLY A 36 8.33 1.20 -5.70
C GLY A 36 8.75 2.68 -5.71
N MET A 37 8.82 3.34 -4.55
CA MET A 37 9.25 4.75 -4.45
C MET A 37 10.72 4.92 -4.09
N VAL A 38 11.42 3.86 -3.69
CA VAL A 38 12.83 3.92 -3.23
C VAL A 38 13.83 4.07 -4.40
N LEU A 39 13.36 4.19 -5.64
CA LEU A 39 14.19 4.32 -6.84
C LEU A 39 14.55 5.77 -7.21
N ASP A 40 14.23 6.76 -6.37
CA ASP A 40 14.59 8.17 -6.58
C ASP A 40 15.26 8.74 -5.31
N GLN A 41 16.49 8.31 -5.00
CA GLN A 41 17.41 8.97 -4.06
C GLN A 41 18.85 8.87 -4.54
#